data_AF-A0A0U5JPL7-F1
#
_entry.id   AF-A0A0U5JPL7-F1
#
_cell.length_a   1.000
_cell.length_b   1.000
_cell.length_c   1.000
_cell.angle_alpha   90.00
_cell.angle_beta   90.00
_cell.angle_gamma   90.00
#
_symmetry.space_group_name_H-M   'P 1'
#
loop_
_entity.id
_entity.type
_entity.pdbx_description
1 polymer ?
#
loop_
_entity_poly.entity_id
_entity_poly.type
_entity_poly.pdbx_seq_one_letter_code
_entity_poly.pdbx_strand_id
1 'polypeptide(L)'
;MITEIAQKHAKLLSVVTDYRKKEAEEAIKVTVVPGFANYQAAPVVKKLAQQHKMNLVEDVDPMAQLQQGESELAFISYAGKLPDDFEVLSVGTDDLVAYIPARNPLSKQKELTLIDLKAEKFLTLNHQNPFAVFVQQVCAAAGFELYSVFEGEKGRTLINMVALGMGITLLMEQSISENLDSKVVKVPIVPKVTQNLAFVRRKNVEHTAEQEELWQALKESFEK
;
A
#
# COMPACT_ATOMS: atom_id res chain seq x y z
N MET A 1 15.03 19.82 45.46
CA MET A 1 15.67 18.79 44.60
C MET A 1 14.66 18.00 43.77
N ILE A 2 13.73 17.23 44.35
CA ILE A 2 12.73 16.44 43.57
C ILE A 2 11.79 17.33 42.73
N THR A 3 11.31 18.43 43.30
CA THR A 3 10.39 19.37 42.62
C THR A 3 11.03 20.08 41.42
N GLU A 4 12.31 20.43 41.52
CA GLU A 4 13.08 21.03 40.41
C GLU A 4 13.31 20.05 39.26
N ILE A 5 13.57 18.78 39.57
CA ILE A 5 13.74 17.73 38.56
C ILE A 5 12.41 17.51 37.82
N ALA A 6 11.29 17.45 38.54
CA ALA A 6 9.96 17.30 37.94
C ALA A 6 9.59 18.49 37.03
N GLN A 7 9.88 19.73 37.44
CA GLN A 7 9.66 20.92 36.61
C GLN A 7 10.53 20.94 35.36
N LYS A 8 11.81 20.56 35.47
CA LYS A 8 12.70 20.44 34.29
C LYS A 8 12.21 19.37 33.32
N HIS A 9 11.73 18.23 33.83
CA HIS A 9 11.19 17.15 33.00
C HIS A 9 9.90 17.56 32.28
N ALA A 10 8.97 18.23 32.95
CA ALA A 10 7.75 18.75 32.34
C ALA A 10 8.04 19.79 31.25
N LYS A 11 9.00 20.70 31.49
CA LYS A 11 9.44 21.70 30.51
C LYS A 11 10.14 21.08 29.31
N LEU A 12 10.95 20.03 29.52
CA LEU A 12 11.57 19.29 28.42
C LEU A 12 10.51 18.59 27.56
N LEU A 13 9.53 17.93 28.19
CA LEU A 13 8.42 17.30 27.47
C LEU A 13 7.61 18.30 26.65
N SER A 14 7.32 19.49 27.18
CA SER A 14 6.59 20.52 26.43
C SER A 14 7.40 21.00 25.23
N VAL A 15 8.69 21.30 25.42
CA VAL A 15 9.59 21.72 24.31
C VAL A 15 9.70 20.64 23.22
N VAL A 16 9.83 19.38 23.61
CA VAL A 16 9.87 18.26 22.66
C VAL A 16 8.53 18.11 21.92
N THR A 17 7.41 18.32 22.60
CA THR A 17 6.07 18.25 22.01
C THR A 17 5.83 19.39 21.02
N ASP A 18 6.17 20.62 21.40
CA ASP A 18 6.05 21.80 20.54
C ASP A 18 6.95 21.69 19.31
N TYR A 19 8.18 21.20 19.49
CA TYR A 19 9.11 20.95 18.39
C TYR A 19 8.54 19.89 17.43
N ARG A 20 8.06 18.75 17.95
CA ARG A 20 7.43 17.70 17.13
C ARG A 20 6.19 18.19 16.40
N LYS A 21 5.38 19.03 17.05
CA LYS A 21 4.17 19.59 16.47
C LYS A 21 4.52 20.53 15.31
N LYS A 22 5.46 21.45 15.54
CA LYS A 22 5.97 22.35 14.50
C LYS A 22 6.63 21.57 13.36
N GLU A 23 7.38 20.52 13.68
CA GLU A 23 7.97 19.65 12.67
C GLU A 23 6.92 18.89 11.84
N ALA A 24 5.81 18.47 12.45
CA ALA A 24 4.71 17.79 11.76
C ALA A 24 3.88 18.77 10.91
N GLU A 25 3.74 20.02 11.35
CA GLU A 25 3.06 21.09 10.60
C GLU A 25 3.88 21.54 9.36
N GLU A 26 5.20 21.39 9.39
CA GLU A 26 6.11 21.73 8.27
C GLU A 26 6.34 20.56 7.29
N ALA A 27 5.89 19.35 7.60
CA ALA A 27 6.12 18.17 6.77
C ALA A 27 4.93 17.91 5.84
N ILE A 28 5.18 17.66 4.56
CA ILE A 28 4.15 17.24 3.62
C ILE A 28 3.78 15.78 3.95
N LYS A 29 2.52 15.53 4.35
CA LYS A 29 2.06 14.17 4.63
C LYS A 29 1.72 13.47 3.31
N VAL A 30 2.36 12.32 3.13
CA VAL A 30 2.19 11.45 1.97
C VAL A 30 1.68 10.10 2.47
N THR A 31 0.39 9.82 2.26
CA THR A 31 -0.17 8.51 2.62
C THR A 31 0.06 7.51 1.49
N VAL A 32 0.52 6.31 1.80
CA VAL A 32 0.89 5.29 0.80
C VAL A 32 0.21 3.96 1.11
N VAL A 33 -0.06 3.16 0.08
CA VAL A 33 -0.60 1.80 0.28
C VAL A 33 0.37 0.90 1.07
N PRO A 34 -0.12 -0.11 1.81
CA PRO A 34 0.74 -0.99 2.57
C PRO A 34 1.72 -1.75 1.67
N GLY A 35 2.98 -1.86 2.11
CA GLY A 35 4.04 -2.45 1.31
C GLY A 35 4.68 -1.48 0.32
N PHE A 36 4.40 -0.17 0.44
CA PHE A 36 4.95 0.89 -0.41
C PHE A 36 6.46 0.76 -0.67
N ALA A 37 7.22 0.37 0.36
CA ALA A 37 8.67 0.21 0.28
C ALA A 37 9.15 -0.80 -0.78
N ASN A 38 8.28 -1.71 -1.25
CA ASN A 38 8.59 -2.70 -2.28
C ASN A 38 8.34 -2.18 -3.71
N TYR A 39 7.58 -1.09 -3.87
CA TYR A 39 7.27 -0.53 -5.19
C TYR A 39 8.45 0.31 -5.73
N GLN A 40 8.53 0.39 -7.06
CA GLN A 40 9.55 1.19 -7.75
C GLN A 40 9.45 2.70 -7.46
N ALA A 41 8.30 3.16 -6.96
CA ALA A 41 8.11 4.53 -6.52
C ALA A 41 8.86 4.87 -5.22
N ALA A 42 9.18 3.89 -4.38
CA ALA A 42 9.83 4.14 -3.08
C ALA A 42 11.24 4.73 -3.21
N PRO A 43 12.14 4.25 -4.10
CA PRO A 43 13.42 4.90 -4.37
C PRO A 43 13.29 6.36 -4.84
N VAL A 44 12.25 6.70 -5.61
CA VAL A 44 11.99 8.08 -6.05
C VAL A 44 11.62 8.95 -4.85
N VAL A 45 10.67 8.51 -4.03
CA VAL A 45 10.27 9.26 -2.82
C VAL A 45 11.43 9.39 -1.84
N LYS A 46 12.28 8.36 -1.69
CA LYS A 46 13.51 8.43 -0.89
C LYS A 46 14.45 9.54 -1.38
N LYS A 47 14.61 9.71 -2.69
CA LYS A 47 15.45 10.77 -3.27
C LYS A 47 14.86 12.15 -2.96
N LEU A 48 13.55 12.31 -3.17
CA LEU A 48 12.85 13.57 -2.90
C LEU A 48 12.84 13.93 -1.41
N ALA A 49 12.86 12.94 -0.51
CA ALA A 49 12.95 13.13 0.94
C ALA A 49 14.25 13.81 1.40
N GLN A 50 15.27 13.88 0.53
CA GLN A 50 16.52 14.59 0.81
C GLN A 50 16.38 16.11 0.60
N GLN A 51 15.35 16.54 -0.13
CA GLN A 51 15.12 17.93 -0.53
C GLN A 51 13.82 18.48 0.07
N HIS A 52 12.85 17.60 0.34
CA HIS A 52 11.56 17.94 0.90
C HIS A 52 11.34 17.20 2.22
N LYS A 53 10.85 17.92 3.23
CA LYS A 53 10.43 17.30 4.49
C LYS A 53 9.07 16.62 4.29
N MET A 54 9.06 15.30 4.41
CA MET A 54 7.86 14.48 4.21
C MET A 54 7.56 13.60 5.43
N ASN A 55 6.27 13.39 5.70
CA ASN A 55 5.79 12.40 6.64
C ASN A 55 5.07 11.29 5.87
N LEU A 56 5.71 10.12 5.73
CA LEU A 56 5.11 8.98 5.05
C LEU A 56 4.27 8.16 6.04
N VAL A 57 3.00 7.94 5.68
CA VAL A 57 2.06 7.15 6.48
C VAL A 57 1.51 6.00 5.63
N GLU A 58 1.64 4.76 6.10
CA GLU A 58 0.95 3.64 5.45
C GLU A 58 -0.49 3.57 5.92
N ASP A 59 -1.43 3.48 4.99
CA ASP A 59 -2.85 3.28 5.26
C ASP A 59 -3.46 2.32 4.23
N VAL A 60 -4.50 1.58 4.62
CA VAL A 60 -5.23 0.67 3.73
C VAL A 60 -6.12 1.42 2.73
N ASP A 61 -6.48 2.67 3.03
CA ASP A 61 -7.21 3.56 2.14
C ASP A 61 -6.58 4.98 2.10
N PRO A 62 -5.44 5.14 1.38
CA PRO A 62 -4.81 6.46 1.23
C PRO A 62 -5.70 7.49 0.53
N MET A 63 -6.69 7.04 -0.25
CA MET A 63 -7.61 7.92 -0.95
C MET A 63 -8.57 8.61 0.03
N ALA A 64 -9.07 7.87 1.03
CA ALA A 64 -9.88 8.44 2.10
C ALA A 64 -9.11 9.52 2.88
N GLN A 65 -7.81 9.32 3.14
CA GLN A 65 -6.95 10.30 3.81
C GLN A 65 -6.84 11.62 3.02
N LEU A 66 -6.73 11.56 1.69
CA LEU A 66 -6.77 12.75 0.84
C LEU A 66 -8.13 13.45 0.89
N GLN A 67 -9.23 12.69 0.80
CA GLN A 67 -10.60 13.23 0.80
C GLN A 67 -10.91 13.97 2.10
N GLN A 68 -10.45 13.45 3.23
CA GLN A 68 -10.61 14.05 4.55
C GLN A 68 -9.67 15.24 4.78
N GLY A 69 -8.73 15.49 3.87
CA GLY A 69 -7.70 16.52 4.02
C GLY A 69 -6.67 16.20 5.10
N GLU A 70 -6.58 14.92 5.49
CA GLU A 70 -5.60 14.44 6.46
C GLU A 70 -4.24 14.15 5.81
N SER A 71 -4.14 14.21 4.48
CA SER A 71 -2.91 14.07 3.72
C SER A 71 -2.92 14.99 2.50
N GLU A 72 -1.74 15.45 2.09
CA GLU A 72 -1.58 16.33 0.92
C GLU A 72 -1.44 15.54 -0.37
N LEU A 73 -0.68 14.44 -0.32
CA LEU A 73 -0.44 13.52 -1.44
C LEU A 73 -0.78 12.09 -1.01
N ALA A 74 -1.16 11.24 -1.97
CA ALA A 74 -1.18 9.81 -1.73
C ALA A 74 -0.58 8.99 -2.86
N PHE A 75 0.02 7.85 -2.52
CA PHE A 75 0.35 6.79 -3.46
C PHE A 75 -0.70 5.69 -3.34
N ILE A 76 -1.44 5.46 -4.42
CA ILE A 76 -2.59 4.55 -4.45
C ILE A 76 -2.41 3.44 -5.48
N SER A 77 -3.10 2.32 -5.22
CA SER A 77 -3.40 1.27 -6.19
C SER A 77 -4.90 1.29 -6.45
N TYR A 78 -5.33 1.33 -7.71
CA TYR A 78 -6.75 1.49 -8.05
C TYR A 78 -7.15 0.76 -9.34
N ALA A 79 -8.44 0.48 -9.46
CA ALA A 79 -9.06 -0.03 -10.67
C ALA A 79 -10.11 0.96 -11.19
N GLY A 80 -10.22 1.10 -12.51
CA GLY A 80 -11.21 1.99 -13.14
C GLY A 80 -10.83 3.47 -13.10
N LYS A 81 -11.85 4.34 -13.07
CA LYS A 81 -11.72 5.81 -13.14
C LYS A 81 -11.74 6.41 -11.73
N LEU A 82 -10.82 7.34 -11.45
CA LEU A 82 -10.82 8.15 -10.22
C LEU A 82 -11.73 9.38 -10.36
N PRO A 83 -12.25 9.96 -9.25
CA PRO A 83 -13.04 11.19 -9.31
C PRO A 83 -12.27 12.35 -9.94
N ASP A 84 -12.96 13.23 -10.65
CA ASP A 84 -12.33 14.31 -11.43
C ASP A 84 -11.67 15.39 -10.53
N ASP A 85 -12.02 15.40 -9.24
CA ASP A 85 -11.48 16.29 -8.19
C ASP A 85 -10.00 16.04 -7.86
N PHE A 86 -9.41 14.98 -8.41
CA PHE A 86 -8.02 14.57 -8.17
C PHE A 86 -7.13 14.75 -9.39
N GLU A 87 -5.93 15.27 -9.16
CA GLU A 87 -4.83 15.25 -10.11
C GLU A 87 -4.08 13.93 -9.93
N VAL A 88 -3.82 13.26 -11.04
CA VAL A 88 -3.31 11.88 -11.05
C VAL A 88 -2.03 11.85 -11.86
N LEU A 89 -0.94 11.46 -11.21
CA LEU A 89 0.31 11.11 -11.85
C LEU A 89 0.41 9.59 -11.89
N SER A 90 0.12 8.99 -13.05
CA SER A 90 0.28 7.54 -13.24
C SER A 90 1.76 7.19 -13.24
N VAL A 91 2.12 6.14 -12.50
CA VAL A 91 3.52 5.68 -12.37
C VAL A 91 3.73 4.22 -12.77
N GLY A 92 2.67 3.57 -13.29
CA GLY A 92 2.72 2.19 -13.76
C GLY A 92 1.51 1.38 -13.31
N THR A 93 1.71 0.07 -13.28
CA THR A 93 0.68 -0.92 -12.93
C THR A 93 1.26 -2.00 -12.03
N ASP A 94 0.39 -2.70 -11.31
CA ASP A 94 0.73 -3.92 -10.56
C ASP A 94 -0.22 -5.06 -10.92
N ASP A 95 0.32 -6.28 -10.92
CA ASP A 95 -0.42 -7.48 -11.31
C ASP A 95 -0.80 -8.30 -10.08
N LEU A 96 -2.03 -8.82 -10.07
CA LEU A 96 -2.48 -9.76 -9.06
C LEU A 96 -1.84 -11.14 -9.30
N VAL A 97 -1.24 -11.72 -8.26
CA VAL A 97 -0.58 -13.03 -8.31
C VAL A 97 -1.03 -13.91 -7.16
N ALA A 98 -0.93 -15.23 -7.34
CA ALA A 98 -1.19 -16.20 -6.27
C ALA A 98 0.09 -16.53 -5.50
N TYR A 99 0.00 -16.51 -4.17
CA TYR A 99 1.03 -17.03 -3.28
C TYR A 99 0.56 -18.35 -2.72
N ILE A 100 1.30 -19.40 -3.04
CA ILE A 100 0.89 -20.79 -2.85
C ILE A 100 1.98 -21.53 -2.04
N PRO A 101 1.63 -22.43 -1.11
CA PRO A 101 2.64 -23.25 -0.43
C PRO A 101 3.40 -24.09 -1.45
N ALA A 102 4.72 -24.18 -1.36
CA ALA A 102 5.57 -24.94 -2.30
C ALA A 102 5.23 -26.44 -2.39
N ARG A 103 4.54 -26.98 -1.37
CA ARG A 103 4.05 -28.36 -1.35
C ARG A 103 2.70 -28.56 -2.06
N ASN A 104 1.97 -27.48 -2.35
CA ASN A 104 0.68 -27.56 -3.03
C ASN A 104 0.91 -27.87 -4.53
N PRO A 105 0.16 -28.79 -5.16
CA PRO A 105 0.32 -29.12 -6.58
C PRO A 105 0.27 -27.93 -7.55
N LEU A 106 -0.55 -26.92 -7.27
CA LEU A 106 -0.69 -25.71 -8.10
C LEU A 106 0.59 -24.89 -8.15
N SER A 107 1.49 -25.00 -7.15
CA SER A 107 2.78 -24.31 -7.15
C SER A 107 3.72 -24.74 -8.29
N LYS A 108 3.43 -25.87 -8.94
CA LYS A 108 4.21 -26.36 -10.09
C LYS A 108 3.76 -25.78 -11.43
N GLN A 109 2.63 -25.09 -11.45
CA GLN A 109 2.11 -24.46 -12.65
C GLN A 109 2.91 -23.19 -12.96
N LYS A 110 3.10 -22.90 -14.25
CA LYS A 110 3.77 -21.66 -14.68
C LYS A 110 2.87 -20.44 -14.54
N GLU A 111 1.57 -20.66 -14.67
CA GLU A 111 0.51 -19.66 -14.61
C GLU A 111 -0.79 -20.35 -14.18
N LEU A 112 -1.72 -19.60 -13.60
CA LEU A 112 -3.01 -20.10 -13.13
C LEU A 112 -4.13 -19.16 -13.59
N THR A 113 -5.28 -19.72 -13.90
CA THR A 113 -6.51 -18.93 -13.98
C THR A 113 -7.12 -18.77 -12.60
N LEU A 114 -7.95 -17.73 -12.38
CA LEU A 114 -8.66 -17.58 -11.10
C LEU A 114 -9.52 -18.81 -10.78
N ILE A 115 -10.14 -19.43 -11.79
CA ILE A 115 -11.02 -20.60 -11.59
C ILE A 115 -10.26 -21.86 -11.16
N ASP A 116 -8.95 -21.96 -11.44
CA ASP A 116 -8.10 -23.06 -10.95
C ASP A 116 -7.98 -23.05 -9.42
N LEU A 117 -8.15 -21.86 -8.81
CA LEU A 117 -8.02 -21.66 -7.36
C LEU A 117 -9.31 -21.96 -6.60
N LYS A 118 -10.45 -22.20 -7.27
CA LYS A 118 -11.78 -22.25 -6.64
C LYS A 118 -11.93 -23.29 -5.51
N ALA A 119 -11.11 -24.33 -5.53
CA ALA A 119 -11.14 -25.42 -4.55
C ALA A 119 -10.13 -25.23 -3.40
N GLU A 120 -9.32 -24.18 -3.43
CA GLU A 120 -8.30 -23.91 -2.43
C GLU A 120 -8.86 -23.17 -1.21
N LYS A 121 -8.13 -23.27 -0.10
CA LYS A 121 -8.41 -22.50 1.11
C LYS A 121 -7.78 -21.12 0.98
N PHE A 122 -8.59 -20.06 0.99
CA PHE A 122 -8.08 -18.69 0.90
C PHE A 122 -7.77 -18.07 2.25
N LEU A 123 -6.65 -17.38 2.30
CA LEU A 123 -6.26 -16.44 3.34
C LEU A 123 -6.45 -15.04 2.75
N THR A 124 -7.26 -14.20 3.39
CA THR A 124 -7.57 -12.85 2.88
C THR A 124 -7.17 -11.77 3.85
N LEU A 125 -7.11 -10.54 3.36
CA LEU A 125 -7.16 -9.39 4.26
C LEU A 125 -8.57 -9.29 4.88
N ASN A 126 -8.67 -8.56 6.00
CA ASN A 126 -9.93 -8.20 6.63
C ASN A 126 -10.92 -7.64 5.60
N HIS A 127 -12.18 -8.07 5.66
CA HIS A 127 -13.24 -7.67 4.73
C HIS A 127 -13.52 -6.16 4.66
N GLN A 128 -13.11 -5.37 5.66
CA GLN A 128 -13.18 -3.91 5.63
C GLN A 128 -12.07 -3.28 4.78
N ASN A 129 -11.06 -4.04 4.36
CA ASN A 129 -9.99 -3.58 3.51
C ASN A 129 -10.48 -3.47 2.05
N PRO A 130 -10.34 -2.29 1.39
CA PRO A 130 -10.76 -2.11 0.01
C PRO A 130 -10.14 -3.13 -0.96
N PHE A 131 -8.91 -3.57 -0.69
CA PHE A 131 -8.25 -4.61 -1.47
C PHE A 131 -8.90 -5.98 -1.32
N ALA A 132 -9.40 -6.34 -0.13
CA ALA A 132 -10.12 -7.60 0.07
C ALA A 132 -11.41 -7.63 -0.75
N VAL A 133 -12.14 -6.51 -0.78
CA VAL A 133 -13.35 -6.33 -1.60
C VAL A 133 -13.01 -6.49 -3.08
N PHE A 134 -11.92 -5.88 -3.55
CA PHE A 134 -11.44 -6.04 -4.93
C PHE A 134 -11.16 -7.52 -5.27
N VAL A 135 -10.46 -8.26 -4.40
CA VAL A 135 -10.18 -9.69 -4.64
C VAL A 135 -11.47 -10.52 -4.69
N GLN A 136 -12.44 -10.24 -3.81
CA GLN A 136 -13.74 -10.91 -3.86
C GLN A 136 -14.47 -10.63 -5.18
N GLN A 137 -14.48 -9.38 -5.65
CA GLN A 137 -15.14 -9.00 -6.91
C GLN A 137 -14.53 -9.71 -8.13
N VAL A 138 -13.20 -9.78 -8.21
CA VAL A 138 -12.54 -10.43 -9.36
C VAL A 138 -12.74 -11.95 -9.35
N CYS A 139 -12.74 -12.59 -8.17
CA CYS A 139 -13.06 -14.02 -8.06
C CYS A 139 -14.53 -14.30 -8.42
N ALA A 140 -15.47 -13.47 -7.93
CA ALA A 140 -16.88 -13.60 -8.27
C ALA A 140 -17.12 -13.43 -9.78
N ALA A 141 -16.46 -12.45 -10.41
CA ALA A 141 -16.50 -12.26 -11.86
C ALA A 141 -15.89 -13.44 -12.64
N ALA A 142 -14.92 -14.15 -12.05
CA ALA A 142 -14.37 -15.39 -12.61
C ALA A 142 -15.27 -16.63 -12.39
N GLY A 143 -16.38 -16.48 -11.65
CA GLY A 143 -17.41 -17.52 -11.50
C GLY A 143 -17.31 -18.34 -10.21
N PHE A 144 -16.61 -17.87 -9.18
CA PHE A 144 -16.66 -18.50 -7.85
C PHE A 144 -16.61 -17.47 -6.72
N GLU A 145 -17.30 -17.78 -5.62
CA GLU A 145 -17.20 -16.99 -4.40
C GLU A 145 -15.98 -17.42 -3.58
N LEU A 146 -15.19 -16.44 -3.17
CA LEU A 146 -14.04 -16.69 -2.33
C LEU A 146 -14.51 -16.98 -0.89
N TYR A 147 -14.24 -18.20 -0.40
CA TYR A 147 -14.42 -18.54 1.00
C TYR A 147 -13.09 -18.40 1.77
N SER A 148 -13.04 -17.42 2.67
CA SER A 148 -11.86 -17.19 3.50
C SER A 148 -11.87 -18.10 4.73
N VAL A 149 -10.80 -18.86 4.92
CA VAL A 149 -10.61 -19.65 6.15
C VAL A 149 -9.91 -18.85 7.25
N PHE A 150 -9.33 -17.70 6.90
CA PHE A 150 -8.62 -16.82 7.82
C PHE A 150 -8.50 -15.40 7.25
N GLU A 151 -8.79 -14.41 8.09
CA GLU A 151 -8.59 -12.98 7.78
C GLU A 151 -7.39 -12.41 8.56
N GLY A 152 -6.48 -11.75 7.85
CA GLY A 152 -5.34 -11.04 8.42
C GLY A 152 -5.36 -9.55 8.12
N GLU A 153 -4.56 -8.77 8.87
CA GLU A 153 -4.51 -7.30 8.69
C GLU A 153 -3.41 -6.84 7.71
N LYS A 154 -2.44 -7.71 7.40
CA LYS A 154 -1.26 -7.35 6.59
C LYS A 154 -0.90 -8.44 5.59
N GLY A 155 -0.54 -8.05 4.37
CA GLY A 155 -0.12 -8.99 3.31
C GLY A 155 1.04 -9.89 3.74
N ARG A 156 2.06 -9.34 4.42
CA ARG A 156 3.20 -10.15 4.93
C ARG A 156 2.77 -11.22 5.94
N THR A 157 1.74 -10.96 6.73
CA THR A 157 1.17 -11.96 7.64
C THR A 157 0.55 -13.11 6.85
N LEU A 158 -0.19 -12.81 5.77
CA LEU A 158 -0.75 -13.83 4.89
C LEU A 158 0.36 -14.68 4.24
N ILE A 159 1.44 -14.05 3.75
CA ILE A 159 2.59 -14.78 3.19
C ILE A 159 3.20 -15.76 4.21
N ASN A 160 3.35 -15.33 5.47
CA ASN A 160 3.87 -16.22 6.52
C ASN A 160 2.92 -17.40 6.79
N MET A 161 1.60 -17.20 6.70
CA MET A 161 0.60 -18.26 6.85
C MET A 161 0.56 -19.21 5.65
N VAL A 162 0.79 -18.71 4.43
CA VAL A 162 1.03 -19.54 3.24
C VAL A 162 2.27 -20.41 3.45
N ALA A 163 3.36 -19.88 4.03
CA ALA A 163 4.57 -20.65 4.32
C ALA A 163 4.33 -21.79 5.33
N LEU A 164 3.38 -21.61 6.26
CA LEU A 164 2.90 -22.67 7.17
C LEU A 164 1.95 -23.66 6.47
N GLY A 165 1.47 -23.30 5.29
CA GLY A 165 0.55 -24.05 4.44
C GLY A 165 -0.86 -24.11 5.00
N MET A 166 -1.32 -23.00 5.57
CA MET A 166 -2.69 -22.81 6.04
C MET A 166 -3.70 -22.53 4.91
N GLY A 167 -3.20 -22.15 3.74
CA GLY A 167 -3.98 -21.84 2.55
C GLY A 167 -3.13 -21.14 1.49
N ILE A 168 -3.80 -20.54 0.51
CA ILE A 168 -3.23 -19.65 -0.52
C ILE A 168 -3.68 -18.22 -0.28
N THR A 169 -3.04 -17.24 -0.90
CA THR A 169 -3.54 -15.86 -0.93
C THR A 169 -3.33 -15.22 -2.29
N LEU A 170 -4.14 -14.20 -2.60
CA LEU A 170 -4.01 -13.34 -3.78
C LEU A 170 -3.59 -11.95 -3.30
N LEU A 171 -2.47 -11.45 -3.80
CA LEU A 171 -1.96 -10.12 -3.47
C LEU A 171 -1.36 -9.49 -4.73
N MET A 172 -1.23 -8.16 -4.72
CA MET A 172 -0.49 -7.44 -5.75
C MET A 172 0.99 -7.80 -5.68
N GLU A 173 1.59 -8.08 -6.82
CA GLU A 173 2.95 -8.63 -6.91
C GLU A 173 3.99 -7.70 -6.26
N GLN A 174 3.97 -6.41 -6.58
CA GLN A 174 4.94 -5.45 -6.05
C GLN A 174 4.66 -5.06 -4.60
N SER A 175 3.47 -5.35 -4.04
CA SER A 175 3.19 -5.09 -2.63
C SER A 175 4.02 -5.97 -1.66
N ILE A 176 4.59 -7.07 -2.17
CA ILE A 176 5.37 -8.04 -1.38
C ILE A 176 6.82 -8.06 -1.87
N SER A 177 7.77 -8.13 -0.95
CA SER A 177 9.18 -8.23 -1.28
C SER A 177 9.50 -9.52 -2.05
N GLU A 178 10.41 -9.44 -3.02
CA GLU A 178 10.85 -10.60 -3.81
C GLU A 178 11.52 -11.70 -2.96
N ASN A 179 12.04 -11.32 -1.79
CA ASN A 179 12.65 -12.24 -0.83
C ASN A 179 11.57 -13.01 -0.04
N LEU A 180 11.00 -14.01 -0.69
CA LEU A 180 10.05 -14.96 -0.11
C LEU A 180 10.77 -16.12 0.60
N ASP A 181 10.11 -16.69 1.61
CA ASP A 181 10.52 -17.99 2.16
C ASP A 181 10.41 -19.05 1.05
N SER A 182 11.40 -19.94 0.93
CA SER A 182 11.41 -21.09 0.01
C SER A 182 10.15 -21.97 0.05
N LYS A 183 9.36 -21.90 1.13
CA LYS A 183 8.08 -22.60 1.30
C LYS A 183 6.92 -21.93 0.57
N VAL A 184 7.11 -20.77 -0.03
CA VAL A 184 6.08 -20.02 -0.76
C VAL A 184 6.52 -19.85 -2.21
N VAL A 185 5.61 -20.15 -3.13
CA VAL A 185 5.78 -19.95 -4.55
C VAL A 185 4.78 -18.90 -5.01
N LYS A 186 5.27 -17.88 -5.69
CA LYS A 186 4.47 -16.89 -6.41
C LYS A 186 4.15 -17.45 -7.80
N VAL A 187 2.88 -17.50 -8.17
CA VAL A 187 2.40 -17.98 -9.47
C VAL A 187 1.55 -16.89 -10.14
N PRO A 188 1.89 -16.45 -11.37
CA PRO A 188 1.11 -15.47 -12.11
C PRO A 188 -0.33 -15.89 -12.39
N ILE A 189 -1.25 -14.92 -12.40
CA ILE A 189 -2.64 -15.12 -12.81
C ILE A 189 -2.84 -14.73 -14.28
N VAL A 190 -3.51 -15.59 -15.05
CA VAL A 190 -3.89 -15.39 -16.45
C VAL A 190 -5.40 -15.62 -16.66
N PRO A 191 -6.12 -14.75 -17.40
CA PRO A 191 -5.66 -13.45 -17.90
C PRO A 191 -5.26 -12.53 -16.76
N LYS A 192 -4.35 -11.58 -17.06
CA LYS A 192 -3.83 -10.64 -16.06
C LYS A 192 -4.96 -9.84 -15.43
N VAL A 193 -4.91 -9.73 -14.10
CA VAL A 193 -5.75 -8.85 -13.32
C VAL A 193 -4.85 -7.76 -12.75
N THR A 194 -5.02 -6.54 -13.23
CA THR A 194 -4.06 -5.46 -13.03
C THR A 194 -4.71 -4.27 -12.30
N GLN A 195 -3.98 -3.62 -11.40
CA GLN A 195 -4.33 -2.30 -10.86
C GLN A 195 -3.35 -1.24 -11.35
N ASN A 196 -3.86 -0.02 -11.54
CA ASN A 196 -3.03 1.14 -11.83
C ASN A 196 -2.38 1.66 -10.56
N LEU A 197 -1.15 2.14 -10.67
CA LEU A 197 -0.40 2.80 -9.60
C LEU A 197 -0.27 4.29 -9.92
N ALA A 198 -0.53 5.14 -8.93
CA ALA A 198 -0.43 6.58 -9.12
C ALA A 198 -0.08 7.33 -7.84
N PHE A 199 0.60 8.46 -8.00
CA PHE A 199 0.51 9.55 -7.04
C PHE A 199 -0.71 10.40 -7.34
N VAL A 200 -1.42 10.81 -6.30
CA VAL A 200 -2.65 11.59 -6.39
C VAL A 200 -2.64 12.75 -5.41
N ARG A 201 -3.27 13.86 -5.82
CA ARG A 201 -3.52 15.03 -4.97
C ARG A 201 -4.86 15.68 -5.32
N ARG A 202 -5.40 16.50 -4.43
CA ARG A 202 -6.64 17.27 -4.68
C ARG A 202 -6.36 18.41 -5.67
N LYS A 203 -7.22 18.62 -6.69
CA LYS A 203 -7.07 19.73 -7.65
C LYS A 203 -7.56 21.07 -7.13
N ASN A 204 -8.70 21.07 -6.44
CA ASN A 204 -9.47 22.28 -6.15
C ASN A 204 -9.22 22.79 -4.73
N VAL A 205 -7.97 22.71 -4.27
CA VAL A 205 -7.52 23.22 -2.97
C VAL A 205 -6.27 24.06 -3.16
N GLU A 206 -6.02 25.00 -2.26
CA GLU A 206 -4.75 25.72 -2.23
C GLU A 206 -3.62 24.77 -1.81
N HIS A 207 -2.54 24.76 -2.58
CA HIS A 207 -1.30 24.05 -2.26
C HIS A 207 -0.22 25.06 -1.88
N THR A 208 0.63 24.70 -0.91
CA THR A 208 1.81 25.53 -0.58
C THR A 208 2.86 25.46 -1.69
N ALA A 209 3.82 26.38 -1.67
CA ALA A 209 4.93 26.36 -2.63
C ALA A 209 5.72 25.04 -2.56
N GLU A 210 5.97 24.54 -1.35
CA GLU A 210 6.69 23.29 -1.13
C GLU A 210 5.91 22.07 -1.65
N GLN A 211 4.57 22.08 -1.55
CA GLN A 211 3.71 21.03 -2.09
C GLN A 211 3.72 21.04 -3.63
N GLU A 212 3.69 22.22 -4.25
CA GLU A 212 3.82 22.34 -5.70
C GLU A 212 5.20 21.89 -6.18
N GLU A 213 6.27 22.30 -5.52
CA GLU A 213 7.64 21.86 -5.85
C GLU A 213 7.78 20.35 -5.78
N LEU A 214 7.29 19.72 -4.70
CA LEU A 214 7.30 18.27 -4.57
C LEU A 214 6.49 17.58 -5.68
N TRP A 215 5.33 18.13 -6.03
CA TRP A 215 4.48 17.60 -7.10
C TRP A 215 5.16 17.67 -8.47
N GLN A 216 5.80 18.79 -8.80
CA GLN A 216 6.56 18.90 -10.06
C GLN A 216 7.75 17.93 -10.07
N ALA A 217 8.50 17.83 -8.97
CA ALA A 217 9.63 16.91 -8.87
C ALA A 217 9.22 15.43 -8.99
N LEU A 218 8.03 15.07 -8.48
CA LEU A 218 7.42 13.76 -8.73
C LEU A 218 7.15 13.55 -10.22
N LYS A 219 6.46 14.49 -10.89
CA LYS A 219 6.17 14.37 -12.34
C LYS A 219 7.43 14.19 -13.17
N GLU A 220 8.43 15.06 -12.98
CA GLU A 220 9.72 14.98 -13.67
C GLU A 220 10.44 13.64 -13.44
N SER A 221 10.24 13.00 -12.29
CA SER A 221 10.84 11.71 -11.96
C SER A 221 10.22 10.54 -12.72
N PHE A 222 8.99 10.67 -13.21
CA PHE A 222 8.24 9.62 -13.92
C PHE A 222 7.97 9.95 -15.40
N GLU A 223 8.43 11.09 -15.91
CA GLU A 223 8.34 11.50 -17.33
C GLU A 223 9.35 10.79 -18.27
N LYS A 224 9.97 9.67 -17.85
CA LYS A 224 11.03 8.98 -18.61
C LYS A 224 10.63 7.62 -19.16
#